data_AF-A0A0G0ZGX5-F1
#
_entry.id   AF-A0A0G0ZGX5-F1
#
_cell.length_a   1.000
_cell.length_b   1.000
_cell.length_c   1.000
_cell.angle_alpha   90.00
_cell.angle_beta   90.00
_cell.angle_gamma   90.00
#
_symmetry.space_group_name_H-M   'P 1'
#
loop_
_entity.id
_entity.type
_entity.pdbx_description
1 polymer ?
#
loop_
_entity_poly.entity_id
_entity_poly.type
_entity_poly.pdbx_seq_one_letter_code
_entity_poly.pdbx_strand_id
1 'polypeptide(L)'
;MTAMATTFVDLEALLKSCTDNPLTLAEFYYSCGKDAHARLILRNYVYRLWWKEKKFAEAFLINRHFRHILTQESKMTLIREWCLYEMTIRPIEVLIRARRYKQKDLAMDAAKILFGKEWRSKVPRELLVSIVRNELSYSSDFAFYLAGHLFSEAIQGRKFKDLPFILGEFSAELAEVQKELATILCAPRERMKKRKKQKAA
;
A
#
# COMPACT_ATOMS: atom_id res chain seq x y z
N MET A 1 -15.78 -10.94 61.89
CA MET A 1 -14.84 -11.27 60.81
C MET A 1 -14.65 -10.02 59.96
N THR A 2 -13.57 -9.29 60.17
CA THR A 2 -13.21 -8.13 59.34
C THR A 2 -12.69 -8.67 58.01
N ALA A 3 -13.45 -8.48 56.92
CA ALA A 3 -12.93 -8.73 55.58
C ALA A 3 -11.66 -7.87 55.41
N MET A 4 -10.50 -8.51 55.26
CA MET A 4 -9.29 -7.79 54.86
C MET A 4 -9.59 -7.13 53.53
N ALA A 5 -9.49 -5.80 53.49
CA ALA A 5 -9.66 -5.04 52.26
C ALA A 5 -8.55 -5.48 51.29
N THR A 6 -8.92 -6.24 50.26
CA THR A 6 -7.99 -6.64 49.22
C THR A 6 -7.43 -5.40 48.55
N THR A 7 -6.11 -5.23 48.57
CA THR A 7 -5.49 -4.05 48.01
C THR A 7 -5.35 -4.18 46.49
N PHE A 8 -5.16 -3.05 45.79
CA PHE A 8 -4.84 -3.06 44.37
C PHE A 8 -3.63 -3.95 44.05
N VAL A 9 -2.61 -3.94 44.92
CA VAL A 9 -1.39 -4.74 44.75
C VAL A 9 -1.68 -6.23 44.82
N ASP A 10 -2.57 -6.65 45.74
CA ASP A 10 -2.97 -8.05 45.86
C ASP A 10 -3.73 -8.53 44.63
N LEU A 11 -4.65 -7.71 44.10
CA LEU A 11 -5.39 -8.00 42.87
C LEU A 11 -4.48 -8.01 41.64
N GLU A 12 -3.52 -7.09 41.56
CA GLU A 12 -2.54 -7.04 40.47
C GLU A 12 -1.64 -8.27 40.47
N ALA A 13 -1.15 -8.68 41.65
CA ALA A 13 -0.31 -9.87 41.81
C ALA A 13 -1.08 -11.14 41.45
N LEU A 14 -2.33 -11.26 41.92
CA LEU A 14 -3.21 -12.38 41.57
C LEU A 14 -3.46 -12.43 40.06
N LEU A 15 -3.79 -11.29 39.43
CA LEU A 15 -4.03 -11.25 37.99
C LEU A 15 -2.79 -11.67 37.19
N LYS A 16 -1.61 -11.15 37.55
CA LYS A 16 -0.34 -11.53 36.92
C LYS A 16 0.00 -13.01 37.11
N SER A 17 -0.46 -13.65 38.18
CA SER A 17 -0.31 -15.09 38.38
C SER A 17 -1.23 -15.93 37.49
N CYS A 18 -2.35 -15.36 37.04
CA CYS A 18 -3.34 -16.03 36.21
C CYS A 18 -3.19 -15.77 34.71
N THR A 19 -2.53 -14.68 34.30
CA THR A 19 -2.38 -14.34 32.88
C THR A 19 -1.13 -13.52 32.57
N ASP A 20 -0.49 -13.85 31.45
CA ASP A 20 0.56 -13.05 30.83
C ASP A 20 0.04 -12.16 29.68
N ASN A 21 -1.29 -12.14 29.45
CA ASN A 21 -1.87 -11.41 28.33
C ASN A 21 -1.78 -9.89 28.57
N PRO A 22 -1.01 -9.14 27.75
CA PRO A 22 -0.83 -7.70 27.95
C PRO A 22 -2.12 -6.90 27.80
N LEU A 23 -3.10 -7.40 27.03
CA LEU A 23 -4.39 -6.74 26.84
C LEU A 23 -5.24 -6.83 28.11
N THR A 24 -5.35 -8.03 28.69
CA THR A 24 -6.07 -8.26 29.95
C THR A 24 -5.48 -7.47 31.10
N LEU A 25 -4.14 -7.41 31.19
CA LEU A 25 -3.45 -6.58 32.18
C LEU A 25 -3.78 -5.09 31.97
N ALA A 26 -3.72 -4.59 30.74
CA ALA A 26 -4.04 -3.19 30.45
C ALA A 26 -5.50 -2.80 30.77
N GLU A 27 -6.46 -3.68 30.46
CA GLU A 27 -7.87 -3.49 30.80
C GLU A 27 -8.10 -3.40 32.31
N PHE A 28 -7.40 -4.25 33.08
CA PHE A 28 -7.41 -4.16 34.54
C PHE A 28 -6.90 -2.81 35.02
N TYR A 29 -5.75 -2.34 34.54
CA TYR A 29 -5.22 -1.02 34.93
C TYR A 29 -6.15 0.13 34.55
N TYR A 30 -6.79 0.11 33.36
CA TYR A 30 -7.79 1.11 33.01
C TYR A 30 -8.99 1.09 33.95
N SER A 31 -9.48 -0.11 34.29
CA SER A 31 -10.62 -0.28 35.20
C SER A 31 -10.33 0.24 36.61
N CYS A 32 -9.06 0.24 37.02
CA CYS A 32 -8.59 0.79 38.29
C CYS A 32 -8.13 2.26 38.21
N GLY A 33 -8.34 2.97 37.09
CA GLY A 33 -7.93 4.37 36.90
C GLY A 33 -6.40 4.58 36.80
N LYS A 34 -5.64 3.52 36.48
CA LYS A 34 -4.18 3.52 36.33
C LYS A 34 -3.76 3.62 34.86
N ASP A 35 -4.34 4.56 34.13
CA ASP A 35 -4.16 4.74 32.68
C ASP A 35 -2.69 4.79 32.22
N ALA A 36 -1.80 5.42 32.98
CA ALA A 36 -0.39 5.49 32.64
C ALA A 36 0.26 4.10 32.58
N HIS A 37 -0.10 3.20 33.50
CA HIS A 37 0.40 1.82 33.53
C HIS A 37 -0.19 1.01 32.37
N ALA A 38 -1.50 1.15 32.12
CA ALA A 38 -2.17 0.52 30.99
C ALA A 38 -1.50 0.91 29.66
N ARG A 39 -1.27 2.22 29.43
CA ARG A 39 -0.61 2.73 28.23
C ARG A 39 0.83 2.22 28.09
N LEU A 40 1.58 2.12 29.19
CA LEU A 40 2.95 1.60 29.15
C LEU A 40 2.99 0.13 28.71
N ILE A 41 2.11 -0.71 29.27
CA ILE A 41 2.01 -2.13 28.90
C ILE A 41 1.62 -2.29 27.43
N LEU A 42 0.60 -1.55 27.00
CA LEU A 42 0.14 -1.60 25.61
C LEU A 42 1.22 -1.09 24.65
N ARG A 43 1.96 -0.04 25.00
CA ARG A 43 3.08 0.47 24.20
C ARG A 43 4.17 -0.59 24.04
N ASN A 44 4.59 -1.22 25.14
CA ASN A 44 5.59 -2.28 25.10
C ASN A 44 5.11 -3.49 24.28
N TYR A 45 3.83 -3.81 24.37
CA TYR A 45 3.25 -4.87 23.57
C TYR A 45 3.21 -4.54 22.07
N VAL A 46 2.80 -3.32 21.70
CA VAL A 46 2.83 -2.84 20.31
C VAL A 46 4.25 -2.86 19.75
N TYR A 47 5.26 -2.40 20.49
CA TYR A 47 6.66 -2.46 20.02
C TYR A 47 7.18 -3.89 19.86
N ARG A 48 6.76 -4.83 20.72
CA ARG A 48 7.10 -6.25 20.59
C ARG A 48 6.52 -6.83 19.31
N LEU A 49 5.22 -6.61 19.07
CA LEU A 49 4.54 -7.06 17.84
C LEU A 49 5.19 -6.46 16.59
N TRP A 50 5.52 -5.18 16.65
CA TRP A 50 6.14 -4.45 15.55
C TRP A 50 7.57 -4.94 15.27
N TRP A 51 8.51 -4.77 16.21
CA TRP A 51 9.93 -4.96 15.91
C TRP A 51 10.37 -6.41 15.97
N LYS A 52 9.87 -7.18 16.94
CA LYS A 52 10.31 -8.55 17.19
C LYS A 52 9.52 -9.57 16.37
N GLU A 53 8.19 -9.43 16.34
CA GLU A 53 7.31 -10.43 15.71
C GLU A 53 6.90 -10.08 14.28
N LYS A 54 7.18 -8.85 13.80
CA LYS A 54 6.78 -8.36 12.47
C LYS A 54 5.27 -8.47 12.20
N LYS A 55 4.45 -8.47 13.25
CA LYS A 55 2.98 -8.50 13.19
C LYS A 55 2.44 -7.06 13.08
N PHE A 56 2.79 -6.39 11.98
CA PHE A 56 2.47 -4.98 11.77
C PHE A 56 0.97 -4.67 11.81
N ALA A 57 0.14 -5.54 11.22
CA ALA A 57 -1.30 -5.38 11.20
C ALA A 57 -1.90 -5.35 12.61
N GLU A 58 -1.50 -6.30 13.45
CA GLU A 58 -1.94 -6.39 14.85
C GLU A 58 -1.45 -5.18 15.67
N ALA A 59 -0.16 -4.83 15.55
CA ALA A 59 0.42 -3.65 16.18
C ALA A 59 -0.36 -2.37 15.80
N PHE A 60 -0.73 -2.24 14.52
CA PHE A 60 -1.52 -1.11 14.03
C PHE A 60 -2.95 -1.11 14.57
N LEU A 61 -3.62 -2.26 14.62
CA LEU A 61 -4.98 -2.39 15.14
C LEU A 61 -5.06 -2.04 16.62
N ILE A 62 -4.13 -2.53 17.44
CA ILE A 62 -4.06 -2.19 18.87
C ILE A 62 -3.85 -0.69 19.05
N ASN A 63 -2.88 -0.09 18.34
CA ASN A 63 -2.65 1.35 18.38
C ASN A 63 -3.86 2.18 17.88
N ARG A 64 -4.68 1.64 16.98
CA ARG A 64 -5.91 2.30 16.53
C ARG A 64 -7.02 2.19 17.57
N HIS A 65 -7.14 1.04 18.23
CA HIS A 65 -8.18 0.79 19.23
C HIS A 65 -7.95 1.61 20.50
N PHE A 66 -6.71 1.61 21.00
CA PHE A 66 -6.32 2.34 22.19
C PHE A 66 -5.61 3.63 21.80
N ARG A 67 -6.29 4.77 21.98
CA ARG A 67 -5.74 6.08 21.64
C ARG A 67 -4.48 6.39 22.45
N HIS A 68 -3.54 7.12 21.84
CA HIS A 68 -2.33 7.67 22.48
C HIS A 68 -1.26 6.64 22.92
N ILE A 69 -1.26 5.41 22.40
CA ILE A 69 -0.15 4.47 22.64
C ILE A 69 1.12 4.96 21.94
N LEU A 70 1.07 5.09 20.62
CA LEU A 70 2.17 5.61 19.82
C LEU A 70 1.98 7.10 19.55
N THR A 71 3.10 7.82 19.45
CA THR A 71 3.09 9.18 18.87
C THR A 71 2.68 9.10 17.40
N GLN A 72 2.26 10.23 16.84
CA GLN A 72 1.95 10.29 15.41
C GLN A 72 3.17 9.90 14.56
N GLU A 73 4.37 10.35 14.95
CA GLU A 73 5.63 9.98 14.28
C GLU A 73 5.86 8.46 14.31
N SER A 74 5.83 7.83 15.49
CA SER A 74 6.01 6.37 15.59
C SER A 74 4.95 5.58 14.83
N LYS A 75 3.71 6.08 14.78
CA LYS A 75 2.65 5.48 13.96
C LYS A 75 2.97 5.56 12.46
N MET A 76 3.51 6.69 11.99
CA MET A 76 3.93 6.82 10.59
C MET A 76 5.10 5.89 10.27
N THR A 77 6.07 5.75 11.18
CA THR A 77 7.19 4.81 11.03
C THR A 77 6.70 3.36 10.98
N LEU A 78 5.77 2.95 11.85
CA LEU A 78 5.14 1.63 11.82
C LEU A 78 4.48 1.35 10.46
N ILE A 79 3.72 2.31 9.94
CA ILE A 79 3.08 2.17 8.62
C ILE A 79 4.12 2.06 7.51
N ARG A 80 5.16 2.90 7.54
CA ARG A 80 6.24 2.88 6.55
C ARG A 80 6.94 1.53 6.53
N GLU A 81 7.35 1.02 7.69
CA GLU A 81 7.99 -0.30 7.80
C GLU A 81 7.07 -1.43 7.37
N TRP A 82 5.78 -1.36 7.71
CA TRP A 82 4.79 -2.33 7.25
C TRP A 82 4.66 -2.33 5.72
N CYS A 83 4.60 -1.15 5.10
CA CYS A 83 4.58 -1.01 3.65
C CYS A 83 5.83 -1.61 3.01
N LEU A 84 7.02 -1.31 3.56
CA LEU A 84 8.28 -1.85 3.05
C LEU A 84 8.35 -3.37 3.17
N TYR A 85 7.89 -3.92 4.30
CA TYR A 85 7.87 -5.36 4.53
C TYR A 85 6.97 -6.12 3.56
N GLU A 86 5.80 -5.56 3.23
CA GLU A 86 4.83 -6.20 2.33
C GLU A 86 4.99 -5.79 0.86
N MET A 87 5.92 -4.88 0.55
CA MET A 87 6.04 -4.21 -0.74
C MET A 87 6.06 -5.18 -1.94
N THR A 88 6.78 -6.29 -1.81
CA THR A 88 6.93 -7.29 -2.88
C THR A 88 5.94 -8.46 -2.77
N ILE A 89 5.23 -8.58 -1.64
CA ILE A 89 4.34 -9.70 -1.32
C ILE A 89 2.88 -9.32 -1.60
N ARG A 90 2.51 -8.08 -1.28
CA ARG A 90 1.15 -7.54 -1.34
C ARG A 90 1.16 -6.09 -1.85
N PRO A 91 1.68 -5.84 -3.05
CA PRO A 91 1.88 -4.48 -3.55
C PRO A 91 0.58 -3.69 -3.73
N ILE A 92 -0.57 -4.35 -3.94
CA ILE A 92 -1.88 -3.66 -4.03
C ILE A 92 -2.27 -3.10 -2.66
N GLU A 93 -2.19 -3.92 -1.61
CA GLU A 93 -2.49 -3.53 -0.24
C GLU A 93 -1.53 -2.44 0.24
N VAL A 94 -0.26 -2.54 -0.14
CA VAL A 94 0.74 -1.51 0.14
C VAL A 94 0.41 -0.20 -0.57
N LEU A 95 0.03 -0.23 -1.84
CA LEU A 95 -0.37 0.97 -2.57
C LEU A 95 -1.53 1.69 -1.87
N ILE A 96 -2.59 0.94 -1.54
CA ILE A 96 -3.78 1.47 -0.85
C ILE A 96 -3.39 2.05 0.52
N ARG A 97 -2.56 1.33 1.29
CA ARG A 97 -2.11 1.76 2.61
C ARG A 97 -1.24 3.02 2.53
N ALA A 98 -0.28 3.04 1.62
CA ALA A 98 0.62 4.17 1.41
C ALA A 98 -0.17 5.43 1.01
N ARG A 99 -1.16 5.31 0.11
CA ARG A 99 -2.08 6.40 -0.25
C ARG A 99 -2.89 6.90 0.94
N ARG A 100 -3.53 5.99 1.69
CA ARG A 100 -4.33 6.31 2.87
C ARG A 100 -3.54 7.10 3.92
N TYR A 101 -2.25 6.81 4.06
CA TYR A 101 -1.36 7.46 5.02
C TYR A 101 -0.39 8.45 4.39
N LYS A 102 -0.68 8.94 3.17
CA LYS A 102 0.08 10.00 2.49
C LYS A 102 1.60 9.71 2.34
N GLN A 103 2.00 8.44 2.26
CA GLN A 103 3.37 8.00 1.96
C GLN A 103 3.56 7.96 0.44
N LYS A 104 3.79 9.12 -0.18
CA LYS A 104 3.81 9.28 -1.65
C LYS A 104 4.90 8.44 -2.34
N ASP A 105 6.08 8.38 -1.75
CA ASP A 105 7.22 7.60 -2.23
C ASP A 105 6.91 6.09 -2.23
N LEU A 106 6.38 5.57 -1.13
CA LEU A 106 6.00 4.16 -1.04
C LEU A 106 4.84 3.79 -1.96
N ALA A 107 3.88 4.70 -2.17
CA ALA A 107 2.79 4.48 -3.12
C ALA A 107 3.35 4.36 -4.55
N MET A 108 4.28 5.24 -4.92
CA MET A 108 4.97 5.17 -6.21
C MET A 108 5.73 3.84 -6.36
N ASP A 109 6.51 3.44 -5.36
CA ASP A 109 7.30 2.20 -5.44
C ASP A 109 6.42 0.95 -5.52
N ALA A 110 5.31 0.91 -4.77
CA ALA A 110 4.32 -0.16 -4.87
C ALA A 110 3.70 -0.23 -6.27
N ALA A 111 3.35 0.92 -6.86
CA ALA A 111 2.79 0.97 -8.20
C ALA A 111 3.82 0.49 -9.24
N LYS A 112 5.09 0.91 -9.15
CA LYS A 112 6.16 0.40 -10.03
C LYS A 112 6.27 -1.13 -9.98
N ILE A 113 6.15 -1.73 -8.80
CA ILE A 113 6.17 -3.19 -8.63
C ILE A 113 4.94 -3.84 -9.28
N LEU A 114 3.74 -3.28 -9.09
CA LEU A 114 2.50 -3.79 -9.70
C LEU A 114 2.56 -3.84 -11.22
N PHE A 115 3.11 -2.78 -11.83
CA PHE A 115 3.24 -2.68 -13.29
C PHE A 115 4.49 -3.37 -13.83
N GLY A 116 5.37 -3.85 -12.95
CA GLY A 116 6.48 -4.72 -13.31
C GLY A 116 6.02 -6.06 -13.91
N LYS A 117 6.91 -6.69 -14.69
CA LYS A 117 6.65 -7.92 -15.44
C LYS A 117 6.10 -9.06 -14.57
N GLU A 118 6.52 -9.14 -13.31
CA GLU A 118 6.17 -10.24 -12.41
C GLU A 118 4.72 -10.18 -11.90
N TRP A 119 4.24 -8.98 -11.56
CA TRP A 119 2.92 -8.80 -10.96
C TRP A 119 1.82 -8.58 -11.99
N ARG A 120 2.16 -7.99 -13.14
CA ARG A 120 1.19 -7.71 -14.20
C ARG A 120 0.45 -8.95 -14.71
N SER A 121 1.08 -10.12 -14.71
CA SER A 121 0.45 -11.39 -15.09
C SER A 121 -0.39 -12.02 -13.98
N LYS A 122 -0.13 -11.64 -12.71
CA LYS A 122 -0.81 -12.17 -11.52
C LYS A 122 -2.07 -11.38 -11.15
N VAL A 123 -2.22 -10.15 -11.65
CA VAL A 123 -3.34 -9.26 -11.33
C VAL A 123 -4.32 -9.19 -12.50
N PRO A 124 -5.65 -9.34 -12.28
CA PRO A 124 -6.66 -9.15 -13.32
C PRO A 124 -6.51 -7.81 -14.03
N ARG A 125 -6.66 -7.81 -15.35
CA ARG A 125 -6.45 -6.63 -16.19
C ARG A 125 -7.37 -5.48 -15.81
N GLU A 126 -8.62 -5.79 -15.47
CA GLU A 126 -9.65 -4.82 -15.09
C GLU A 126 -9.27 -4.10 -13.80
N LEU A 127 -8.73 -4.84 -12.83
CA LEU A 127 -8.23 -4.28 -11.58
C LEU A 127 -7.03 -3.37 -11.83
N LEU A 128 -6.07 -3.78 -12.66
CA LEU A 128 -4.94 -2.93 -13.04
C LEU A 128 -5.41 -1.63 -13.70
N VAL A 129 -6.37 -1.68 -14.63
CA VAL A 129 -6.93 -0.48 -15.28
C VAL A 129 -7.60 0.44 -14.25
N SER A 130 -8.36 -0.11 -13.30
CA SER A 130 -8.97 0.69 -12.23
C SER A 130 -7.92 1.38 -11.35
N ILE A 131 -6.82 0.68 -11.02
CA ILE A 131 -5.70 1.22 -10.25
C ILE A 131 -5.04 2.34 -11.03
N VAL A 132 -4.74 2.15 -12.32
CA VAL A 132 -4.18 3.20 -13.18
C VAL A 132 -5.04 4.45 -13.15
N ARG A 133 -6.35 4.33 -13.41
CA ARG A 133 -7.26 5.49 -13.45
C ARG A 133 -7.28 6.24 -12.12
N ASN A 134 -7.33 5.50 -11.01
CA ASN A 134 -7.27 6.11 -9.69
C ASN A 134 -5.91 6.81 -9.47
N GLU A 135 -4.80 6.16 -9.78
CA GLU A 135 -3.46 6.73 -9.56
C GLU A 135 -3.16 7.94 -10.44
N LEU A 136 -3.66 7.97 -11.68
CA LEU A 136 -3.63 9.15 -12.56
C LEU A 136 -4.31 10.37 -11.92
N SER A 137 -5.41 10.16 -11.18
CA SER A 137 -6.08 11.25 -10.45
C SER A 137 -5.28 11.77 -9.25
N TYR A 138 -4.34 10.98 -8.72
CA TYR A 138 -3.58 11.30 -7.51
C TYR A 138 -2.16 11.80 -7.76
N SER A 139 -1.53 11.51 -8.92
CA SER A 139 -0.11 11.80 -9.13
C SER A 139 0.26 11.91 -10.62
N SER A 140 0.68 13.11 -11.01
CA SER A 140 1.31 13.37 -12.31
C SER A 140 2.58 12.54 -12.49
N ASP A 141 3.42 12.43 -11.47
CA ASP A 141 4.68 11.69 -11.55
C ASP A 141 4.44 10.21 -11.87
N PHE A 142 3.37 9.63 -11.31
CA PHE A 142 2.99 8.26 -11.62
C PHE A 142 2.50 8.14 -13.06
N ALA A 143 1.74 9.13 -13.54
CA ALA A 143 1.30 9.20 -14.94
C ALA A 143 2.49 9.21 -15.90
N PHE A 144 3.50 10.06 -15.65
CA PHE A 144 4.75 10.11 -16.43
C PHE A 144 5.51 8.78 -16.39
N TYR A 145 5.66 8.19 -15.20
CA TYR A 145 6.32 6.89 -15.07
C TYR A 145 5.59 5.81 -15.88
N LEU A 146 4.26 5.70 -15.72
CA LEU A 146 3.47 4.67 -16.36
C LEU A 146 3.44 4.83 -17.88
N ALA A 147 3.29 6.07 -18.37
CA ALA A 147 3.35 6.38 -19.80
C ALA A 147 4.68 5.94 -20.41
N GLY A 148 5.80 6.33 -19.79
CA GLY A 148 7.14 5.94 -20.23
C GLY A 148 7.38 4.43 -20.17
N HIS A 149 6.90 3.77 -19.11
CA HIS A 149 7.03 2.33 -18.95
C HIS A 149 6.25 1.55 -20.02
N LEU A 150 4.96 1.86 -20.19
CA LEU A 150 4.10 1.21 -21.20
C LEU A 150 4.62 1.44 -22.61
N PHE A 151 5.07 2.65 -22.91
CA PHE A 151 5.69 2.98 -24.18
C PHE A 151 6.95 2.12 -24.43
N SER A 152 7.88 2.10 -23.47
CA SER A 152 9.13 1.33 -23.59
C SER A 152 8.86 -0.17 -23.77
N GLU A 153 7.90 -0.74 -23.01
CA GLU A 153 7.53 -2.14 -23.14
C GLU A 153 6.89 -2.45 -24.51
N ALA A 154 6.06 -1.54 -25.03
CA ALA A 154 5.46 -1.71 -26.35
C ALA A 154 6.52 -1.71 -27.46
N ILE A 155 7.55 -0.85 -27.35
CA ILE A 155 8.68 -0.81 -28.28
C ILE A 155 9.53 -2.07 -28.18
N GLN A 156 10.01 -2.41 -26.98
CA GLN A 156 10.88 -3.57 -26.75
C GLN A 156 10.21 -4.89 -27.10
N GLY A 157 8.94 -5.05 -26.73
CA GLY A 157 8.13 -6.22 -27.04
C GLY A 157 7.57 -6.24 -28.46
N ARG A 158 7.87 -5.24 -29.29
CA ARG A 158 7.29 -5.05 -30.63
C ARG A 158 5.75 -5.11 -30.65
N LYS A 159 5.11 -4.72 -29.54
CA LYS A 159 3.66 -4.71 -29.36
C LYS A 159 3.06 -3.41 -29.91
N PHE A 160 3.37 -3.06 -31.16
CA PHE A 160 2.95 -1.78 -31.76
C PHE A 160 1.43 -1.61 -31.85
N LYS A 161 0.66 -2.69 -31.68
CA LYS A 161 -0.80 -2.66 -31.56
C LYS A 161 -1.29 -1.88 -30.34
N ASP A 162 -0.47 -1.77 -29.29
CA ASP A 162 -0.83 -1.14 -28.03
C ASP A 162 -0.50 0.37 -28.03
N LEU A 163 0.34 0.83 -28.96
CA LEU A 163 0.77 2.24 -29.07
C LEU A 163 -0.38 3.25 -29.27
N PRO A 164 -1.44 2.98 -30.08
CA PRO A 164 -2.54 3.92 -30.22
C PRO A 164 -3.31 4.14 -28.90
N PHE A 165 -3.45 3.09 -28.09
CA PHE A 165 -4.07 3.20 -26.77
C PHE A 165 -3.19 4.05 -25.84
N ILE A 166 -1.88 3.79 -25.82
CA ILE A 166 -0.93 4.53 -24.98
C ILE A 166 -0.94 6.03 -25.37
N LEU A 167 -0.94 6.35 -26.66
CA LEU A 167 -1.06 7.73 -27.14
C LEU A 167 -2.39 8.38 -26.78
N GLY A 168 -3.50 7.63 -26.83
CA GLY A 168 -4.82 8.16 -26.51
C GLY A 168 -4.98 8.50 -25.03
N GLU A 169 -4.48 7.65 -24.15
CA GLU A 169 -4.67 7.78 -22.69
C GLU A 169 -3.58 8.62 -22.01
N PHE A 170 -2.35 8.65 -22.55
CA PHE A 170 -1.18 9.26 -21.89
C PHE A 170 -0.46 10.29 -22.78
N SER A 171 -1.18 10.94 -23.69
CA SER A 171 -0.56 11.89 -24.63
C SER A 171 0.16 13.04 -23.91
N ALA A 172 -0.41 13.56 -22.82
CA ALA A 172 0.17 14.70 -22.11
C ALA A 172 1.50 14.33 -21.40
N GLU A 173 1.67 13.05 -21.09
CA GLU A 173 2.78 12.51 -20.29
C GLU A 173 3.92 11.94 -21.13
N LEU A 174 3.77 11.88 -22.46
CA LEU A 174 4.82 11.43 -23.37
C LEU A 174 5.60 12.60 -23.96
N ALA A 175 6.90 12.41 -24.15
CA ALA A 175 7.74 13.37 -24.88
C ALA A 175 7.37 13.38 -26.37
N GLU A 176 7.54 14.53 -27.05
CA GLU A 176 7.22 14.68 -28.48
C GLU A 176 7.91 13.61 -29.35
N VAL A 177 9.18 13.32 -29.09
CA VAL A 177 9.93 12.26 -29.80
C VAL A 177 9.27 10.88 -29.65
N GLN A 178 8.70 10.57 -28.48
CA GLN A 178 7.98 9.32 -28.25
C GLN A 178 6.66 9.28 -29.03
N LYS A 179 5.95 10.41 -29.12
CA LYS A 179 4.71 10.54 -29.90
C LYS A 179 4.97 10.36 -31.39
N GLU A 180 6.02 11.00 -31.91
CA GLU A 180 6.45 10.86 -33.30
C GLU A 180 6.81 9.41 -33.63
N LEU A 181 7.64 8.77 -32.79
CA LEU A 181 8.03 7.37 -32.97
C LEU A 181 6.82 6.44 -32.94
N ALA A 182 5.89 6.63 -32.00
CA ALA A 182 4.65 5.85 -31.95
C ALA A 182 3.83 6.00 -33.24
N THR A 183 3.69 7.22 -33.74
CA THR A 183 2.93 7.53 -34.96
C THR A 183 3.53 6.83 -36.18
N ILE A 184 4.86 6.87 -36.34
CA ILE A 184 5.58 6.18 -37.41
C ILE A 184 5.35 4.66 -37.34
N LEU A 185 5.48 4.07 -36.15
CA LEU A 185 5.33 2.62 -35.95
C LEU A 185 3.88 2.15 -36.08
N CYS A 186 2.89 3.03 -35.89
CA CYS A 186 1.47 2.74 -36.11
C CYS A 186 1.06 2.82 -37.60
N ALA A 187 1.76 3.63 -38.42
CA ALA A 187 1.41 3.92 -39.81
C ALA A 187 1.25 2.69 -40.75
N PRO A 188 2.04 1.59 -40.63
CA PRO A 188 1.88 0.43 -41.50
C PRO A 188 0.50 -0.25 -41.39
N ARG A 189 -0.14 -0.19 -40.20
CA ARG A 189 -1.46 -0.81 -39.97
C ARG A 189 -2.62 0.01 -40.54
N GLU A 190 -2.55 1.33 -40.49
CA GLU A 190 -3.57 2.20 -41.09
C GLU A 190 -3.57 2.08 -42.61
N ARG A 191 -2.39 2.02 -43.24
CA ARG A 191 -2.26 1.82 -44.69
C ARG A 191 -2.82 0.47 -45.13
N MET A 192 -2.63 -0.59 -44.34
CA MET A 192 -3.22 -1.91 -44.63
C MET A 192 -4.74 -1.97 -44.41
N LYS A 193 -5.29 -1.31 -43.38
CA LYS A 193 -6.75 -1.23 -43.18
C LYS A 193 -7.44 -0.45 -44.29
N LYS A 194 -6.86 0.68 -44.74
CA LYS A 194 -7.37 1.46 -45.89
C LYS A 194 -7.36 0.64 -47.18
N ARG A 195 -6.28 -0.09 -47.47
CA ARG A 195 -6.19 -0.99 -48.64
C ARG A 195 -7.18 -2.15 -48.63
N LYS A 196 -7.51 -2.71 -47.46
CA LYS A 196 -8.56 -3.76 -47.36
C LYS A 196 -9.96 -3.21 -47.56
N LYS A 197 -10.27 -2.01 -47.05
CA LYS A 197 -11.57 -1.34 -47.25
C LYS A 197 -11.80 -0.97 -48.73
N GLN A 198 -10.75 -0.60 -49.45
CA GLN A 198 -10.78 -0.30 -50.89
C GLN A 198 -10.85 -1.55 -51.79
N LYS A 199 -10.62 -2.76 -51.27
CA LYS A 199 -10.77 -4.03 -52.01
C LYS A 199 -12.08 -4.76 -51.71
N ALA A 200 -12.84 -4.30 -50.71
CA ALA A 200 -14.12 -4.86 -50.30
C ALA A 200 -15.31 -3.95 -50.67
N ALA A 201 -15.02 -2.78 -51.27
CA ALA A 201 -15.95 -1.91 -51.98
C ALA A 201 -15.68 -2.07 -53.48
#